data_AF-A0A5N5T7P7-F1
#
_entry.id   AF-A0A5N5T7P7-F1
#
_cell.length_a   1.000
_cell.length_b   1.000
_cell.length_c   1.000
_cell.angle_alpha   90.00
_cell.angle_beta   90.00
_cell.angle_gamma   90.00
#
_symmetry.space_group_name_H-M   'P 1'
#
loop_
_entity.id
_entity.type
_entity.pdbx_description
1 polymer ?
#
loop_
_entity_poly.entity_id
_entity_poly.type
_entity_poly.pdbx_seq_one_letter_code
_entity_poly.pdbx_strand_id
1 'polypeptide(L)' 'MAFIILGVLGTEGRLCNKTSWGMDGCRLLCCGRGYHTMLRTVQKKCNCRFIWCCKVECDLCEVQQEEHYCN' A
#
# COMPACT_ATOMS: atom_id res chain seq x y z
N MET A 1 -3.89 -19.26 18.05
CA MET A 1 -5.12 -19.96 17.60
C MET A 1 -6.35 -19.57 18.43
N ALA A 2 -6.54 -18.31 18.85
CA ALA A 2 -7.69 -17.91 19.69
C ALA A 2 -8.77 -17.13 18.93
N PHE A 3 -8.44 -16.49 17.81
CA PHE A 3 -9.37 -15.59 17.10
C PHE A 3 -10.11 -16.21 15.90
N ILE A 4 -9.62 -17.33 15.33
CA ILE A 4 -10.27 -18.01 14.18
C ILE A 4 -11.67 -18.53 14.56
N ILE A 5 -11.87 -18.96 15.81
CA ILE A 5 -13.16 -19.48 16.32
C ILE A 5 -14.26 -18.39 16.32
N LEU A 6 -13.86 -17.11 16.39
CA LEU A 6 -14.74 -15.94 16.29
C LEU A 6 -14.84 -15.39 14.85
N GLY A 7 -14.18 -16.01 13.87
CA GLY A 7 -14.13 -15.56 12.48
C GLY A 7 -13.26 -14.32 12.23
N VAL A 8 -12.40 -13.94 13.19
CA VAL A 8 -11.61 -12.71 13.09
C VAL A 8 -10.15 -13.04 12.78
N LEU A 9 -9.65 -12.59 11.62
CA LEU A 9 -8.29 -12.89 11.14
C LEU A 9 -7.21 -11.95 11.71
N GLY A 10 -7.57 -10.97 12.53
CA GLY A 10 -6.64 -9.94 13.00
C GLY A 10 -6.20 -8.98 11.89
N THR A 11 -5.14 -8.22 12.17
CA THR A 11 -4.60 -7.16 11.29
C THR A 11 -3.20 -7.46 10.78
N GLU A 12 -2.59 -8.56 11.21
CA GLU A 12 -1.28 -9.03 10.76
C GLU A 12 -1.26 -9.17 9.22
N GLY A 13 -0.20 -8.68 8.58
CA GLY A 13 -0.06 -8.71 7.13
C GLY A 13 -0.93 -7.72 6.36
N ARG A 14 -1.70 -6.83 7.01
CA ARG A 14 -2.46 -5.78 6.31
C ARG A 14 -1.56 -4.61 5.91
N LEU A 15 -1.76 -4.09 4.71
CA LEU A 15 -1.14 -2.84 4.26
C LEU A 15 -1.68 -1.66 5.08
N CYS A 16 -0.79 -0.78 5.54
CA CYS A 16 -1.14 0.41 6.29
C CYS A 16 -0.42 1.64 5.73
N ASN A 17 -0.97 2.83 5.99
CA ASN A 17 -0.35 4.08 5.53
C ASN A 17 0.39 4.76 6.70
N LYS A 18 1.73 4.88 6.62
CA LYS A 18 2.52 5.52 7.69
C LYS A 18 2.23 7.01 7.85
N THR A 19 1.79 7.68 6.78
CA THR A 19 1.56 9.13 6.75
C THR A 19 0.15 9.52 7.22
N SER A 20 -0.76 8.56 7.31
CA SER A 20 -2.11 8.78 7.81
C SER A 20 -2.15 8.71 9.33
N TRP A 21 -2.82 9.68 9.94
CA TRP A 21 -3.09 9.73 11.38
C TRP A 21 -4.45 9.12 11.76
N GLY A 22 -5.26 8.77 10.75
CA GLY A 22 -6.61 8.22 10.94
C GLY A 22 -6.64 6.70 11.08
N MET A 23 -7.81 6.10 10.86
CA MET A 23 -8.01 4.64 10.96
C MET A 23 -7.13 3.84 9.98
N ASP A 24 -6.78 4.43 8.83
CA ASP A 24 -5.87 3.83 7.84
C ASP A 24 -4.39 3.97 8.24
N GLY A 25 -4.11 4.69 9.32
CA GLY A 25 -2.79 4.90 9.87
C GLY A 25 -2.25 3.64 10.51
N CYS A 26 -0.99 3.31 10.25
CA CYS A 26 -0.34 2.10 10.78
C CYS A 26 -0.43 1.98 12.31
N ARG A 27 -0.44 3.10 13.04
CA ARG A 27 -0.57 3.10 14.52
C ARG A 27 -1.90 2.48 14.97
N LEU A 28 -3.01 2.88 14.34
CA LEU A 28 -4.35 2.43 14.69
C LEU A 28 -4.67 1.08 14.02
N LEU A 29 -4.37 0.96 12.73
CA LEU A 29 -4.65 -0.23 11.93
C LEU A 29 -3.88 -1.46 12.43
N CYS A 30 -2.65 -1.28 12.90
CA CYS A 30 -1.86 -2.37 13.49
C CYS A 30 -2.03 -2.48 15.02
N CYS A 31 -3.04 -1.82 15.59
CA CYS A 31 -3.37 -1.85 17.03
C CYS A 31 -2.17 -1.57 17.96
N GLY A 32 -1.23 -0.72 17.54
CA GLY A 32 -0.02 -0.41 18.30
C GLY A 32 1.08 -1.48 18.32
N ARG A 33 0.94 -2.60 17.57
CA ARG A 33 1.94 -3.68 17.49
C ARG A 33 3.15 -3.36 16.59
N GLY A 34 3.11 -2.20 15.94
CA GLY A 34 4.10 -1.79 14.94
C GLY A 34 3.80 -2.35 13.55
N TYR A 35 4.71 -2.07 12.62
CA TYR A 35 4.63 -2.48 11.22
C TYR A 35 6.05 -2.63 10.66
N HIS A 36 6.22 -3.47 9.66
CA HIS A 36 7.45 -3.58 8.89
C HIS A 36 7.31 -2.87 7.55
N THR A 37 8.44 -2.44 6.99
CA THR A 37 8.49 -1.73 5.70
C THR A 37 9.16 -2.61 4.67
N MET A 38 8.54 -2.73 3.50
CA MET A 38 9.08 -3.43 2.34
C MET A 38 9.25 -2.47 1.17
N LEU A 39 10.35 -2.59 0.45
CA LEU A 39 10.57 -1.87 -0.80
C LEU A 39 10.10 -2.76 -1.95
N ARG A 40 9.12 -2.25 -2.71
CA ARG A 40 8.58 -2.94 -3.87
C ARG A 40 8.85 -2.12 -5.13
N THR A 41 9.48 -2.74 -6.12
CA THR A 41 9.57 -2.16 -7.46
C THR A 41 8.23 -2.37 -8.17
N VAL A 42 7.55 -1.28 -8.51
CA VAL A 42 6.27 -1.29 -9.21
C VAL A 42 6.41 -0.59 -10.56
N GLN A 43 5.75 -1.14 -11.59
CA GLN A 43 5.66 -0.46 -12.87
C GLN A 43 4.48 0.51 -12.86
N LYS A 44 4.76 1.79 -13.11
CA LYS A 44 3.75 2.85 -13.22
C LYS A 44 3.85 3.53 -14.58
N LYS A 45 2.69 3.98 -15.07
CA LYS A 45 2.62 4.85 -16.25
C LYS A 45 3.27 6.20 -15.91
N CYS A 46 4.20 6.62 -16.74
CA CYS A 46 4.97 7.86 -16.60
C CYS A 46 5.07 8.56 -17.95
N ASN A 47 5.57 9.80 -17.95
CA ASN A 47 5.85 10.57 -19.18
C ASN A 47 4.68 10.63 -20.18
N CYS A 48 3.44 10.66 -19.68
CA CYS A 48 2.26 10.64 -20.52
C CYS A 48 2.19 11.87 -21.43
N ARG A 49 2.01 11.63 -22.73
CA ARG A 49 1.84 12.67 -23.76
C ARG A 49 0.43 12.60 -24.32
N PHE A 50 -0.22 13.76 -24.37
CA PHE A 50 -1.50 13.91 -25.03
C PHE A 50 -1.27 14.15 -26.52
N ILE A 51 -1.79 13.26 -27.35
CA ILE A 51 -1.75 13.37 -28.81
C ILE A 51 -3.06 13.97 -29.26
N TRP A 52 -2.98 15.09 -29.99
CA TRP A 52 -4.15 15.77 -30.53
C TRP A 52 -4.97 14.79 -31.39
N CYS A 53 -6.29 14.78 -31.17
CA CYS A 53 -7.23 13.69 -31.51
C CYS A 53 -7.24 12.52 -30.48
N CYS A 54 -7.68 12.85 -29.25
CA CYS A 54 -8.23 11.93 -28.24
C CYS A 54 -7.38 10.72 -27.81
N LYS A 55 -6.04 10.76 -27.96
CA LYS A 55 -5.17 9.66 -27.56
C LYS A 55 -4.17 10.12 -26.50
N VAL A 56 -3.96 9.29 -25.48
CA VAL A 56 -2.90 9.48 -24.48
C VAL A 56 -1.95 8.29 -24.58
N GLU A 57 -0.68 8.57 -24.81
CA GLU A 57 0.39 7.57 -24.81
C GLU A 57 1.27 7.80 -23.57
N CYS A 58 1.60 6.73 -22.85
CA CYS A 58 2.45 6.78 -21.65
C CYS A 58 3.50 5.68 -21.72
N ASP A 59 4.67 5.98 -21.15
CA ASP A 59 5.73 4.99 -20.94
C ASP A 59 5.47 4.19 -19.66
N LEU A 60 6.06 3.00 -19.54
CA LEU A 60 6.10 2.24 -18.29
C LEU A 60 7.44 2.47 -17.59
N CYS A 61 7.41 3.14 -16.45
CA CYS A 61 8.58 3.35 -15.60
C CYS A 61 8.55 2.39 -14.40
N GLU A 62 9.70 1.87 -14.02
CA GLU A 62 9.89 1.18 -12.75
C GLU A 62 10.17 2.19 -11.64
N VAL A 63 9.41 2.11 -10.56
CA VAL A 63 9.51 2.99 -9.41
C VAL A 63 9.62 2.15 -8.16
N GLN A 64 10.56 2.47 -7.27
CA GLN A 64 10.60 1.87 -5.96
C GLN A 64 9.58 2.54 -5.05
N GLN A 65 8.68 1.75 -4.48
CA GLN A 65 7.66 2.20 -3.56
C GLN A 65 7.86 1.54 -2.19
N GLU A 66 7.88 2.34 -1.13
CA GLU A 66 7.80 1.84 0.25
C GLU A 66 6.37 1.42 0.56
N GLU A 67 6.18 0.16 0.91
CA GLU A 67 4.93 -0.40 1.43
C GLU A 67 5.12 -0.75 2.91
N HIS A 68 4.09 -0.53 3.73
CA HIS A 68 4.11 -0.81 5.16
C HIS A 68 3.06 -1.86 5.51
N TYR A 69 3.43 -2.89 6.24
CA TYR A 69 2.58 -4.02 6.60
C TYR A 69 2.58 -4.24 8.11
N CYS A 70 1.41 -4.50 8.69
CA CYS A 70 1.31 -4.79 10.11
C CYS A 70 2.02 -6.10 10.46
N ASN A 71 2.64 -6.11 11.65
CA ASN A 71 3.25 -7.28 12.26
C ASN A 71 2.21 -8.22 12.90
#